data_AF-A0A7X7QUB3-F1
#
_entry.id   AF-A0A7X7QUB3-F1
#
_cell.length_a   1.000
_cell.length_b   1.000
_cell.length_c   1.000
_cell.angle_alpha   90.00
_cell.angle_beta   90.00
_cell.angle_gamma   90.00
#
_symmetry.space_group_name_H-M   'P 1'
#
loop_
_entity.id
_entity.type
_entity.pdbx_description
1 polymer ?
#
loop_
_entity_poly.entity_id
_entity_poly.type
_entity_poly.pdbx_seq_one_letter_code
_entity_poly.pdbx_strand_id
1 'polypeptide(L)'
;MPRKIEAIKDQVLRALQHPEADEGLYLRNFAYVHEEDERPKVEADQEELLDALNELVQEGKVILDESCEEVVFHLAQSSRHNCKVAGSTHP
;
A
#
# COMPACT_ATOMS: atom_id res chain seq x y z
N MET A 1 9.57 0.13 23.88
CA MET A 1 10.24 0.83 22.76
C MET A 1 9.17 1.13 21.74
N PRO A 2 8.89 2.39 21.33
CA PRO A 2 8.10 2.65 20.13
C PRO A 2 8.98 2.20 18.95
N ARG A 3 8.93 0.91 18.63
CA ARG A 3 8.07 0.23 17.64
C ARG A 3 8.67 0.49 16.26
N LYS A 4 9.63 -0.35 15.87
CA LYS A 4 10.24 -0.39 14.53
C LYS A 4 9.18 -0.26 13.41
N ILE A 5 8.00 -0.83 13.65
CA ILE A 5 6.76 -0.67 12.88
C ILE A 5 6.35 0.79 12.60
N GLU A 6 6.44 1.72 13.54
CA GLU A 6 6.05 3.13 13.29
C GLU A 6 6.94 3.79 12.23
N ALA A 7 8.23 3.48 12.22
CA ALA A 7 9.14 3.94 11.17
C ALA A 7 8.82 3.29 9.82
N ILE A 8 8.49 1.99 9.82
CA ILE A 8 8.08 1.26 8.62
C ILE A 8 6.78 1.85 8.06
N LYS A 9 5.80 2.15 8.92
CA LYS A 9 4.54 2.79 8.53
C LYS A 9 4.78 4.14 7.84
N ASP A 10 5.68 4.97 8.36
CA ASP A 10 6.03 6.25 7.73
C ASP A 10 6.66 6.05 6.35
N GLN A 11 7.57 5.08 6.22
CA GLN A 11 8.19 4.74 4.93
C GLN A 11 7.17 4.23 3.91
N VAL A 12 6.27 3.33 4.33
CA VAL A 12 5.16 2.82 3.49
C VAL A 12 4.26 3.96 3.01
N LEU A 13 3.90 4.87 3.92
CA LEU A 13 3.08 6.03 3.56
C LEU A 13 3.80 6.94 2.56
N ARG A 14 5.11 7.16 2.73
CA ARG A 14 5.91 7.94 1.77
C ARG A 14 6.01 7.26 0.41
N ALA A 15 6.18 5.94 0.37
CA ALA A 15 6.18 5.18 -0.87
C ALA A 15 4.82 5.30 -1.60
N LEU A 16 3.70 5.19 -0.85
CA LEU A 16 2.34 5.33 -1.38
C LEU A 16 1.94 6.77 -1.74
N GLN A 17 2.62 7.78 -1.18
CA GLN A 17 2.41 9.19 -1.54
C GLN A 17 3.15 9.59 -2.83
N HIS A 18 4.08 8.77 -3.31
CA HIS A 18 4.84 9.07 -4.51
C HIS A 18 3.93 8.97 -5.76
N PRO A 19 4.10 9.82 -6.79
CA PRO A 19 3.34 9.73 -8.04
C PRO A 19 3.47 8.36 -8.74
N GLU A 20 4.57 7.65 -8.54
CA GLU A 20 4.77 6.28 -9.04
C GLU A 20 3.92 5.22 -8.30
N ALA A 21 3.20 5.60 -7.24
CA ALA A 21 2.27 4.77 -6.49
C ALA A 21 0.82 5.24 -6.65
N ASP A 22 0.53 6.13 -7.62
CA ASP A 22 -0.83 6.63 -7.88
C ASP A 22 -1.81 5.49 -8.20
N GLU A 23 -1.35 4.47 -8.93
CA GLU A 23 -2.10 3.23 -9.21
C GLU A 23 -2.09 2.21 -8.06
N GLY A 24 -1.42 2.52 -6.95
CA GLY A 24 -1.18 1.60 -5.84
C GLY A 24 0.03 0.71 -6.03
N LEU A 25 0.41 0.00 -4.97
CA LEU A 25 1.59 -0.85 -4.92
C LEU A 25 1.25 -2.26 -4.48
N TYR A 26 1.83 -3.24 -5.16
CA TYR A 26 1.86 -4.63 -4.67
C TYR A 26 2.80 -4.75 -3.48
N LEU A 27 2.53 -5.70 -2.58
CA LEU A 27 3.38 -5.98 -1.42
C LEU A 27 4.87 -6.11 -1.79
N ARG A 28 5.16 -6.82 -2.89
CA ARG A 28 6.54 -7.02 -3.38
C ARG A 28 7.20 -5.73 -3.86
N ASN A 29 6.44 -4.78 -4.40
CA ASN A 29 6.97 -3.55 -4.98
C ASN A 29 7.50 -2.59 -3.90
N PHE A 30 7.06 -2.74 -2.64
CA PHE A 30 7.63 -1.98 -1.52
C PHE A 30 9.07 -2.38 -1.20
N ALA A 31 9.40 -3.66 -1.37
CA ALA A 31 10.75 -4.19 -1.11
C ALA A 31 11.64 -4.12 -2.35
N TYR A 32 11.05 -4.32 -3.53
CA TYR A 32 11.71 -4.33 -4.83
C TYR A 32 11.41 -3.04 -5.59
N VAL A 33 12.22 -2.02 -5.34
CA VAL A 33 12.25 -0.76 -6.07
C VAL A 33 13.16 -0.93 -7.29
N HIS A 34 12.68 -0.57 -8.49
CA HIS A 34 13.49 -0.65 -9.71
C HIS A 34 14.56 0.46 -9.72
N GLU A 35 15.65 0.30 -10.49
CA GLU A 35 16.74 1.30 -10.53
C GLU A 35 16.30 2.67 -11.07
N GLU A 36 15.21 2.73 -11.83
CA GLU A 36 14.63 3.95 -12.40
C GLU A 36 13.61 4.63 -11.48
N ASP A 37 13.32 4.01 -10.35
CA ASP A 37 12.21 4.35 -9.48
C ASP A 37 12.72 5.26 -8.36
N GLU A 38 12.15 6.47 -8.27
CA GLU A 38 12.57 7.49 -7.31
C GLU A 38 11.87 7.31 -5.95
N ARG A 39 11.01 6.29 -5.82
CA ARG A 39 10.30 6.02 -4.57
C ARG A 39 11.28 5.69 -3.44
N PRO A 40 10.97 6.14 -2.21
CA PRO A 40 11.72 5.72 -1.04
C PRO A 40 11.56 4.21 -0.84
N LYS A 41 12.69 3.51 -0.80
CA LYS A 41 12.72 2.09 -0.45
C LYS A 41 12.27 1.90 1.00
N VAL A 42 11.39 0.93 1.22
CA VAL A 42 11.00 0.52 2.57
C VAL A 42 12.02 -0.49 3.09
N GLU A 43 12.72 -0.13 4.16
CA GLU A 43 13.67 -1.00 4.86
C GLU A 43 12.95 -1.80 5.95
N ALA A 44 12.30 -2.89 5.53
CA ALA A 44 11.58 -3.79 6.42
C ALA A 44 11.63 -5.24 5.92
N ASP A 45 11.56 -6.18 6.87
CA ASP A 45 11.29 -7.58 6.54
C ASP A 45 9.82 -7.74 6.08
N GLN A 46 9.54 -8.79 5.30
CA GLN A 46 8.20 -9.02 4.77
C GLN A 46 7.13 -9.09 5.87
N GLU A 47 7.43 -9.74 7.01
CA GLU A 47 6.50 -9.81 8.15
C GLU A 47 6.24 -8.44 8.76
N GLU A 48 7.27 -7.62 8.95
CA GLU A 48 7.13 -6.29 9.55
C GLU A 48 6.41 -5.31 8.63
N LEU A 49 6.64 -5.43 7.32
CA LEU A 49 5.94 -4.67 6.29
C LEU A 49 4.44 -5.01 6.28
N LEU A 50 4.10 -6.31 6.34
CA LEU A 50 2.72 -6.78 6.43
C LEU A 50 2.03 -6.29 7.69
N ASP A 51 2.69 -6.34 8.84
CA ASP A 51 2.15 -5.86 10.12
C ASP A 51 1.89 -4.34 10.06
N ALA A 52 2.85 -3.57 9.53
CA ALA A 52 2.72 -2.14 9.31
C ALA A 52 1.57 -1.79 8.35
N LEU A 53 1.44 -2.49 7.22
CA LEU A 53 0.36 -2.31 6.26
C LEU A 53 -1.00 -2.64 6.88
N ASN A 54 -1.10 -3.73 7.65
CA ASN A 54 -2.33 -4.12 8.33
C ASN A 54 -2.75 -3.08 9.37
N GLU A 55 -1.82 -2.56 10.17
CA GLU A 55 -2.10 -1.44 11.06
C GLU A 55 -2.57 -0.19 10.28
N LEU A 56 -1.91 0.17 9.17
CA LEU A 56 -2.31 1.32 8.35
C LEU A 56 -3.69 1.16 7.70
N VAL A 57 -4.08 -0.06 7.35
CA VAL A 57 -5.42 -0.40 6.85
C VAL A 57 -6.44 -0.27 7.99
N GLN A 58 -6.13 -0.77 9.19
CA GLN A 58 -6.99 -0.59 10.37
C GLN A 58 -7.12 0.88 10.80
N GLU A 59 -6.06 1.68 10.64
CA GLU A 59 -6.06 3.13 10.85
C GLU A 59 -6.81 3.89 9.74
N GLY A 60 -7.21 3.23 8.64
CA GLY A 60 -7.92 3.83 7.51
C GLY A 60 -7.04 4.76 6.65
N LYS A 61 -5.71 4.61 6.73
CA LYS A 61 -4.74 5.38 5.93
C LYS A 61 -4.40 4.71 4.61
N VAL A 62 -4.49 3.39 4.57
CA VAL A 62 -4.25 2.55 3.39
C VAL A 62 -5.51 1.75 3.09
N ILE A 63 -5.81 1.58 1.81
CA ILE A 63 -6.88 0.71 1.33
C ILE A 63 -6.22 -0.49 0.67
N LEU A 64 -6.67 -1.66 1.09
CA LEU A 64 -6.29 -2.93 0.51
C LEU A 64 -7.34 -3.30 -0.54
N ASP A 65 -6.91 -3.47 -1.79
CA ASP A 65 -7.74 -3.88 -2.91
C ASP A 65 -7.40 -5.33 -3.31
N GLU A 66 -8.37 -6.22 -3.15
CA GLU A 66 -8.28 -7.65 -3.51
C GLU A 66 -9.07 -7.95 -4.79
N SER A 67 -9.49 -6.93 -5.53
CA SER A 67 -10.31 -7.11 -6.73
C SER A 67 -9.50 -7.65 -7.91
N CYS A 68 -8.18 -7.47 -7.87
CA CYS A 68 -7.24 -7.95 -8.88
C CYS A 68 -6.68 -9.34 -8.54
N GLU A 69 -5.94 -9.93 -9.48
CA GLU A 69 -5.25 -11.22 -9.29
C GLU A 69 -4.21 -11.17 -8.15
N GLU A 70 -3.77 -9.97 -7.77
CA GLU A 70 -2.83 -9.72 -6.67
C GLU A 70 -3.31 -8.55 -5.81
N VAL A 71 -3.02 -8.61 -4.51
CA VAL A 71 -3.41 -7.57 -3.54
C VAL A 71 -2.64 -6.28 -3.80
N VAL A 72 -3.37 -5.20 -4.01
CA VAL A 72 -2.83 -3.85 -4.22
C VAL A 72 -3.13 -2.97 -3.02
N PHE A 73 -2.15 -2.19 -2.60
CA PHE A 73 -2.28 -1.24 -1.50
C PHE A 73 -2.32 0.19 -2.06
N HIS A 74 -3.35 0.94 -1.70
CA HIS A 74 -3.56 2.32 -2.12
C HIS A 74 -3.57 3.27 -0.94
N LEU A 75 -3.16 4.52 -1.14
CA LEU A 75 -3.35 5.55 -0.12
C LEU A 75 -4.83 5.94 -0.05
N ALA A 76 -5.43 5.90 1.15
CA ALA A 76 -6.85 6.20 1.34
C ALA A 76 -7.24 7.62 0.91
N GLN A 77 -6.29 8.56 0.89
CA GLN A 77 -6.51 9.93 0.42
C GLN A 77 -6.51 10.06 -1.11
N SER A 78 -5.80 9.17 -1.82
CA SER A 78 -5.77 9.12 -3.29
C SER A 78 -7.01 8.44 -3.88
N SER A 79 -7.78 7.72 -3.05
CA SER A 79 -9.03 7.05 -3.43
C SER A 79 -10.21 8.02 -3.68
N ARG A 80 -9.96 9.23 -4.15
CA ARG A 80 -10.94 9.99 -4.94
C ARG A 80 -10.73 9.64 -6.41
N HIS A 81 -11.14 8.44 -6.83
CA HIS A 81 -11.85 8.18 -8.09
C HIS A 81 -11.94 6.67 -8.37
N ASN A 82 -13.19 6.21 -8.49
CA ASN A 82 -13.63 5.32 -9.57
C ASN A 82 -13.27 3.82 -9.51
N CYS A 83 -13.67 3.13 -8.44
CA CYS A 83 -14.17 1.76 -8.62
C CYS A 83 -15.58 1.85 -9.22
N LYS A 84 -15.66 1.89 -10.54
CA LYS A 84 -16.92 1.59 -11.25
C LYS A 84 -17.23 0.14 -10.91
N VAL A 85 -18.11 -0.07 -9.93
CA VAL A 85 -18.67 -1.37 -9.57
C VAL A 85 -19.19 -2.06 -10.84
N ALA A 86 -18.38 -2.94 -11.42
CA ALA A 86 -18.86 -3.87 -12.41
C ALA A 86 -19.74 -4.86 -11.65
N GLY A 87 -21.05 -4.72 -11.84
CA GLY A 87 -22.05 -5.52 -11.15
C GLY A 87 -21.73 -7.00 -11.20
N SER A 88 -21.65 -7.61 -10.02
CA SER A 88 -22.00 -9.01 -9.87
C SER A 88 -23.37 -9.06 -9.21
N THR A 89 -24.36 -9.19 -10.09
CA THR A 89 -25.76 -9.44 -9.83
C THR A 89 -25.92 -10.63 -8.87
N HIS A 90 -26.79 -10.46 -7.87
CA HIS A 90 -27.42 -11.52 -7.08
C HIS A 90 -27.95 -12.65 -8.00
N PRO A 91 -27.98 -13.90 -7.54
CA PRO A 91 -29.13 -14.34 -6.73
C PRO A 91 -28.77 -15.03 -5.41
#